data_AF-M9LL35-F1
#
_entry.id   AF-M9LL35-F1
#
_cell.length_a   1.000
_cell.length_b   1.000
_cell.length_c   1.000
_cell.angle_alpha   90.00
_cell.angle_beta   90.00
_cell.angle_gamma   90.00
#
_symmetry.space_group_name_H-M   'P 1'
#
loop_
_entity.id
_entity.type
_entity.pdbx_description
1 polymer ?
#
loop_
_entity_poly.entity_id
_entity_poly.type
_entity_poly.pdbx_seq_one_letter_code
_entity_poly.pdbx_strand_id
1 'polypeptide(L)'
;MNSVECTETKGKDDITQMNIIEIRYPPYVGVDVYNDNSDMFVDMEDGVTYTVTLWTPNNYYWYMDKEQLNYVPFGCPDMHVQSLTNENITQSIEDYARDDAYFLKLSFLGGGNRQEAAFCIEEMNDIIRKMNKQPFVWDEAPANERHELEIIEIEYPPNYEDVNKDEGCIPVVVKANDGMTYHITVITPNYYYCYMQEHGIGYIPASPPHLKVRSLTKEYIRQALEACLEDDGYALKFYFIAQ
;
A
#
# COMPACT_ATOMS: atom_id res chain seq x y z
N MET A 1 -43.07 39.04 -18.75
CA MET A 1 -42.28 39.36 -17.55
C MET A 1 -42.86 38.54 -16.41
N ASN A 2 -42.14 37.50 -16.01
CA ASN A 2 -42.18 36.85 -14.71
C ASN A 2 -40.87 36.07 -14.61
N SER A 3 -39.92 36.67 -13.92
CA SER A 3 -38.72 36.04 -13.36
C SER A 3 -39.10 35.16 -12.17
N VAL A 4 -38.09 34.47 -11.60
CA VAL A 4 -38.10 33.69 -10.34
C VAL A 4 -38.50 32.22 -10.58
N GLU A 5 -37.72 31.19 -10.24
CA GLU A 5 -36.55 31.02 -9.36
C GLU A 5 -35.76 29.79 -9.85
N CYS A 6 -34.45 29.92 -10.10
CA CYS A 6 -33.58 28.74 -10.17
C CYS A 6 -33.24 28.34 -8.74
N THR A 7 -33.85 27.26 -8.25
CA THR A 7 -33.41 26.61 -7.01
C THR A 7 -32.03 26.02 -7.25
N GLU A 8 -31.01 26.62 -6.64
CA GLU A 8 -29.67 26.06 -6.53
C GLU A 8 -29.76 24.69 -5.85
N THR A 9 -29.46 23.63 -6.60
CA THR A 9 -29.16 22.32 -6.05
C THR A 9 -27.87 22.43 -5.23
N LYS A 10 -27.97 22.26 -3.90
CA LYS A 10 -26.82 22.08 -3.01
C LYS A 10 -25.88 21.02 -3.61
N GLY A 11 -24.62 21.40 -3.79
CA GLY A 11 -23.56 20.51 -4.27
C GLY A 11 -23.35 19.35 -3.31
N LYS A 12 -23.22 18.15 -3.89
CA LYS A 12 -22.36 17.08 -3.37
C LYS A 12 -20.97 17.69 -3.18
N ASP A 13 -20.46 17.77 -1.96
CA ASP A 13 -19.03 17.84 -1.58
C ASP A 13 -18.93 17.98 -0.04
N ASP A 14 -19.73 17.21 0.71
CA ASP A 14 -19.46 16.99 2.14
C ASP A 14 -18.71 15.67 2.21
N ILE A 15 -17.38 15.72 2.04
CA ILE A 15 -16.51 14.58 2.30
C ILE A 15 -16.63 14.32 3.81
N THR A 16 -17.17 13.18 4.20
CA THR A 16 -17.19 12.75 5.61
C THR A 16 -15.74 12.54 6.05
N GLN A 17 -15.22 13.52 6.78
CA GLN A 17 -13.91 13.43 7.42
C GLN A 17 -14.09 12.86 8.83
N MET A 18 -13.41 11.75 9.10
CA MET A 18 -13.37 11.19 10.43
C MET A 18 -12.41 12.01 11.29
N ASN A 19 -12.84 12.41 12.49
CA ASN A 19 -12.00 13.22 13.37
C ASN A 19 -10.94 12.38 14.09
N ILE A 20 -9.70 12.89 14.05
CA ILE A 20 -8.60 12.42 14.90
C ILE A 20 -8.79 13.02 16.29
N ILE A 21 -8.83 12.17 17.32
CA ILE A 21 -8.86 12.59 18.72
C ILE A 21 -7.45 12.92 19.19
N GLU A 22 -6.51 11.99 18.96
CA GLU A 22 -5.14 12.09 19.44
C GLU A 22 -4.18 11.29 18.55
N ILE A 23 -2.96 11.81 18.38
CA ILE A 23 -1.83 11.08 17.79
C ILE A 23 -0.79 10.88 18.89
N ARG A 24 -0.46 9.63 19.20
CA ARG A 24 0.50 9.24 20.23
C ARG A 24 1.67 8.48 19.62
N TYR A 25 2.88 8.75 20.08
CA TYR A 25 4.08 8.04 19.64
C TYR A 25 5.17 8.07 20.71
N PRO A 26 6.08 7.08 20.71
CA PRO A 26 7.19 7.05 21.65
C PRO A 26 8.08 8.29 21.48
N PRO A 27 8.75 8.76 22.55
CA PRO A 27 9.66 9.89 22.44
C PRO A 27 10.83 9.57 21.49
N TYR A 28 11.15 10.51 20.58
CA TYR A 28 12.23 10.43 19.58
C TYR A 28 13.66 10.45 20.16
N VAL A 29 13.94 9.64 21.16
CA VAL A 29 15.30 9.53 21.72
C VAL A 29 16.14 8.63 20.83
N GLY A 30 17.10 9.23 20.11
CA GLY A 30 18.04 8.49 19.26
C GLY A 30 17.55 8.14 17.86
N VAL A 31 16.40 8.69 17.45
CA VAL A 31 15.85 8.51 16.10
C VAL A 31 16.57 9.40 15.09
N ASP A 32 17.00 8.81 13.97
CA ASP A 32 17.46 9.57 12.82
C ASP A 32 16.24 10.01 12.00
N VAL A 33 15.86 11.28 12.14
CA VAL A 33 14.67 11.81 11.48
C VAL A 33 14.69 11.71 9.96
N TYR A 34 15.83 11.40 9.33
CA TYR A 34 15.93 11.21 7.87
C TYR A 34 16.13 9.75 7.44
N ASN A 35 16.37 8.82 8.36
CA ASN A 35 16.73 7.43 8.05
C ASN A 35 16.24 6.44 9.12
N ASP A 36 14.97 6.54 9.49
CA ASP A 36 14.38 5.69 10.51
C ASP A 36 12.88 5.48 10.23
N ASN A 37 12.23 4.65 11.04
CA ASN A 37 10.79 4.53 11.09
C ASN A 37 10.25 4.77 12.50
N SER A 38 8.94 4.96 12.62
CA SER A 38 8.31 5.17 13.91
C SER A 38 6.84 4.76 13.88
N ASP A 39 6.44 3.98 14.88
CA ASP A 39 5.04 3.59 15.09
C ASP A 39 4.26 4.71 15.77
N MET A 40 3.09 5.00 15.23
CA MET A 40 2.12 5.96 15.73
C MET A 40 0.83 5.24 16.09
N PHE A 41 0.18 5.74 17.14
CA PHE A 41 -1.16 5.34 17.55
C PHE A 41 -2.09 6.51 17.29
N VAL A 42 -3.09 6.30 16.44
CA VAL A 42 -4.05 7.31 16.02
C VAL A 42 -5.40 6.94 16.60
N ASP A 43 -5.82 7.66 17.64
CA ASP A 43 -7.13 7.48 18.27
C ASP A 43 -8.17 8.28 17.48
N MET A 44 -9.17 7.58 16.94
CA MET A 44 -10.21 8.17 16.07
C MET A 44 -11.57 8.22 16.76
N GLU A 45 -12.47 9.07 16.27
CA GLU A 45 -13.80 9.26 16.87
C GLU A 45 -14.75 8.05 16.81
N ASP A 46 -14.45 7.03 15.98
CA ASP A 46 -15.13 5.73 16.01
C ASP A 46 -14.74 4.86 17.21
N GLY A 47 -13.79 5.31 18.03
CA GLY A 47 -13.27 4.57 19.17
C GLY A 47 -12.21 3.54 18.80
N VAL A 48 -11.70 3.55 17.55
CA VAL A 48 -10.60 2.69 17.11
C VAL A 48 -9.27 3.42 17.26
N THR A 49 -8.27 2.70 17.80
CA THR A 49 -6.88 3.11 17.76
C THR A 49 -6.19 2.42 16.59
N TYR A 50 -5.86 3.19 15.55
CA TYR A 50 -5.10 2.70 14.40
C TYR A 50 -3.60 2.73 14.75
N THR A 51 -2.91 1.62 14.55
CA THR A 51 -1.44 1.57 14.65
C THR A 51 -0.87 1.67 13.23
N VAL A 52 -0.03 2.67 13.00
CA VAL A 52 0.56 2.94 11.68
C VAL A 52 2.05 3.19 11.82
N THR A 53 2.84 2.68 10.89
CA THR A 53 4.29 2.89 10.87
C THR A 53 4.63 3.92 9.80
N LEU A 54 5.30 5.00 10.21
CA LEU A 54 5.84 5.99 9.27
C LEU A 54 7.29 5.65 8.94
N TRP A 55 7.63 5.68 7.66
CA TRP A 55 8.96 5.40 7.15
C TRP A 55 9.53 6.61 6.43
N THR A 56 10.82 6.89 6.65
CA THR A 56 11.57 7.68 5.68
C THR A 56 12.05 6.78 4.54
N PRO A 57 12.09 7.26 3.29
CA PRO A 57 12.50 6.41 2.18
C PRO A 57 13.92 5.83 2.32
N ASN A 58 14.86 6.54 2.93
CA ASN A 58 16.21 6.02 3.18
C ASN A 58 16.21 4.78 4.10
N ASN A 59 15.28 4.68 5.05
CA ASN A 59 15.23 3.56 5.98
C ASN A 59 14.97 2.23 5.25
N TYR A 60 14.32 2.25 4.08
CA TYR A 60 14.17 1.06 3.25
C TYR A 60 15.51 0.56 2.71
N TYR A 61 16.44 1.45 2.31
CA TYR A 61 17.76 1.02 1.86
C TYR A 61 18.58 0.45 3.03
N TRP A 62 18.51 1.08 4.21
CA TRP A 62 19.13 0.52 5.42
C TRP A 62 18.59 -0.88 5.73
N TYR A 63 17.27 -1.07 5.66
CA TYR A 63 16.63 -2.36 5.88
C TYR A 63 17.08 -3.40 4.84
N MET A 64 17.07 -3.05 3.55
CA MET A 64 17.53 -3.92 2.48
C MET A 64 19.01 -4.31 2.65
N ASP A 65 19.86 -3.38 3.06
CA ASP A 65 21.28 -3.66 3.33
C ASP A 65 21.46 -4.61 4.53
N LYS A 66 20.72 -4.36 5.61
CA LYS A 66 20.76 -5.15 6.84
C LYS A 66 20.31 -6.59 6.61
N GLU A 67 19.20 -6.76 5.90
CA GLU A 67 18.60 -8.08 5.62
C GLU A 67 19.19 -8.75 4.36
N GLN A 68 20.11 -8.07 3.67
CA GLN A 68 20.74 -8.54 2.42
C GLN A 68 19.72 -8.83 1.30
N LEU A 69 18.72 -7.96 1.18
CA LEU A 69 17.65 -8.04 0.20
C LEU A 69 17.78 -6.96 -0.87
N ASN A 70 17.14 -7.21 -2.01
CA ASN A 70 16.98 -6.22 -3.10
C ASN A 70 15.55 -5.66 -3.19
N TYR A 71 14.72 -5.96 -2.20
CA TYR A 71 13.33 -5.53 -2.10
C TYR A 71 12.92 -5.46 -0.62
N VAL A 72 11.78 -4.84 -0.36
CA VAL A 72 11.15 -4.86 0.98
C VAL A 72 10.03 -5.89 0.95
N PRO A 73 10.09 -6.97 1.75
CA PRO A 73 9.00 -7.92 1.88
C PRO A 73 7.69 -7.22 2.25
N PHE A 74 6.57 -7.78 1.80
CA PHE A 74 5.26 -7.22 2.09
C PHE A 74 4.97 -7.29 3.61
N GLY A 75 4.78 -6.11 4.20
CA GLY A 75 4.31 -5.92 5.58
C GLY A 75 2.93 -5.27 5.62
N CYS A 76 2.58 -4.66 6.75
CA CYS A 76 1.42 -3.76 6.81
C CYS A 76 1.65 -2.57 5.87
N PRO A 77 0.60 -1.97 5.28
CA PRO A 77 0.75 -0.71 4.56
C PRO A 77 1.39 0.36 5.45
N ASP A 78 2.52 0.90 5.00
CA ASP A 78 3.28 1.95 5.66
C ASP A 78 2.88 3.33 5.14
N MET A 79 3.02 4.35 5.99
CA MET A 79 2.99 5.76 5.58
C MET A 79 4.42 6.26 5.30
N HIS A 80 4.56 7.23 4.40
CA HIS A 80 5.88 7.68 3.96
C HIS A 80 6.02 9.18 4.15
N VAL A 81 7.07 9.59 4.86
CA VAL A 81 7.38 11.00 5.13
C VAL A 81 8.80 11.32 4.73
N GLN A 82 9.04 12.56 4.29
CA GLN A 82 10.39 13.02 3.92
C GLN A 82 11.34 12.95 5.12
N SER A 83 10.82 13.29 6.29
CA SER A 83 11.50 13.21 7.58
C SER A 83 10.48 13.08 8.71
N LEU A 84 10.88 12.46 9.83
CA LEU A 84 10.06 12.23 11.02
C LEU A 84 9.93 13.51 11.88
N THR A 85 9.40 14.58 11.28
CA THR A 85 9.06 15.83 11.98
C THR A 85 7.58 15.84 12.33
N ASN A 86 7.20 16.51 13.43
CA ASN A 86 5.80 16.60 13.85
C ASN A 86 4.88 17.11 12.72
N GLU A 87 5.35 18.04 11.89
CA GLU A 87 4.59 18.58 10.76
C GLU A 87 4.30 17.51 9.71
N ASN A 88 5.33 16.81 9.22
CA ASN A 88 5.18 15.78 8.20
C ASN A 88 4.32 14.60 8.71
N ILE A 89 4.52 14.21 9.97
CA ILE A 89 3.76 13.15 10.62
C ILE A 89 2.28 13.52 10.69
N THR A 90 1.98 14.71 11.22
CA THR A 90 0.59 15.17 11.39
C THR A 90 -0.10 15.28 10.04
N GLN A 91 0.54 15.92 9.05
CA GLN A 91 -0.04 16.07 7.71
C GLN A 91 -0.28 14.71 7.03
N SER A 92 0.66 13.77 7.15
CA SER A 92 0.47 12.41 6.60
C SER A 92 -0.70 11.69 7.25
N ILE A 93 -0.84 11.75 8.57
CA ILE A 93 -1.93 11.07 9.28
C ILE A 93 -3.28 11.73 8.98
N GLU A 94 -3.34 13.07 8.94
CA GLU A 94 -4.54 13.81 8.55
C GLU A 94 -4.99 13.47 7.12
N ASP A 95 -4.05 13.27 6.20
CA ASP A 95 -4.34 12.85 4.82
C ASP A 95 -4.95 11.44 4.77
N TYR A 96 -4.37 10.49 5.51
CA TYR A 96 -4.88 9.11 5.60
C TYR A 96 -6.20 8.99 6.37
N ALA A 97 -6.53 9.96 7.22
CA ALA A 97 -7.80 10.04 7.95
C ALA A 97 -8.97 10.60 7.09
N ARG A 98 -8.69 11.12 5.89
CA ARG A 98 -9.74 11.54 4.94
C ARG A 98 -10.55 10.33 4.44
N ASP A 99 -11.67 10.63 3.80
CA ASP A 99 -12.56 9.63 3.20
C ASP A 99 -12.95 8.52 4.18
N ASP A 100 -13.49 8.92 5.34
CA ASP A 100 -13.82 8.03 6.46
C ASP A 100 -12.65 7.15 6.92
N ALA A 101 -11.43 7.68 6.89
CA ALA A 101 -10.20 6.99 7.27
C ALA A 101 -9.96 5.69 6.51
N TYR A 102 -10.34 5.64 5.21
CA TYR A 102 -10.28 4.43 4.39
C TYR A 102 -8.91 3.75 4.44
N PHE A 103 -7.82 4.48 4.24
CA PHE A 103 -6.48 3.90 4.22
C PHE A 103 -5.96 3.51 5.62
N LEU A 104 -6.41 4.16 6.69
CA LEU A 104 -6.15 3.71 8.07
C LEU A 104 -6.84 2.36 8.33
N LYS A 105 -8.10 2.22 7.92
CA LYS A 105 -8.86 0.97 8.02
C LYS A 105 -8.23 -0.14 7.19
N LEU A 106 -7.86 0.15 5.94
CA LEU A 106 -7.17 -0.82 5.08
C LEU A 106 -5.88 -1.35 5.73
N SER A 107 -5.09 -0.45 6.31
CA SER A 107 -3.86 -0.81 7.03
C SER A 107 -4.16 -1.69 8.25
N PHE A 108 -5.13 -1.29 9.07
CA PHE A 108 -5.55 -2.03 10.26
C PHE A 108 -6.10 -3.43 9.95
N LEU A 109 -6.89 -3.57 8.88
CA LEU A 109 -7.46 -4.84 8.45
C LEU A 109 -6.39 -5.78 7.84
N GLY A 110 -5.34 -5.21 7.23
CA GLY A 110 -4.21 -5.95 6.66
C GLY A 110 -3.09 -6.31 7.65
N GLY A 111 -2.97 -5.58 8.76
CA GLY A 111 -1.84 -5.64 9.71
C GLY A 111 -1.94 -6.67 10.84
N GLY A 112 -2.89 -7.61 10.79
CA GLY A 112 -3.11 -8.62 11.84
C GLY A 112 -2.40 -9.97 11.60
N ASN A 113 -2.52 -10.89 12.56
CA ASN A 113 -2.24 -12.31 12.33
C ASN A 113 -2.99 -12.77 11.07
N ARG A 114 -2.27 -13.17 10.00
CA ARG A 114 -2.82 -13.49 8.67
C ARG A 114 -3.89 -14.60 8.69
N GLN A 115 -4.01 -15.33 9.80
CA GLN A 115 -4.98 -16.39 10.04
C GLN A 115 -6.25 -15.93 10.80
N GLU A 116 -6.19 -14.79 11.50
CA GLU A 116 -7.27 -14.27 12.35
C GLU A 116 -7.67 -12.82 12.01
N ALA A 117 -7.00 -12.20 11.03
CA ALA A 117 -7.32 -10.88 10.53
C ALA A 117 -8.63 -10.88 9.73
N ALA A 118 -9.28 -9.73 9.67
CA ALA A 118 -10.49 -9.55 8.86
C ALA A 118 -10.23 -9.79 7.35
N PHE A 119 -9.01 -9.51 6.89
CA PHE A 119 -8.52 -9.89 5.56
C PHE A 119 -7.64 -11.13 5.62
N CYS A 120 -8.09 -12.20 6.27
CA CYS A 120 -7.43 -13.50 6.12
C CYS A 120 -7.54 -14.00 4.67
N ILE A 121 -6.70 -14.98 4.32
CA ILE A 121 -6.60 -15.46 2.93
C ILE A 121 -7.93 -15.97 2.36
N GLU A 122 -8.74 -16.65 3.18
CA GLU A 122 -10.04 -17.20 2.79
C GLU A 122 -11.05 -16.09 2.47
N GLU A 123 -11.13 -15.07 3.33
CA GLU A 123 -12.00 -13.91 3.12
C GLU A 123 -11.57 -13.09 1.89
N MET A 124 -10.27 -12.89 1.70
CA MET A 124 -9.75 -12.22 0.50
C MET A 124 -10.08 -12.99 -0.77
N ASN A 125 -9.91 -14.32 -0.76
CA ASN A 125 -10.31 -15.17 -1.89
C ASN A 125 -11.80 -14.99 -2.21
N ASP A 126 -12.67 -14.95 -1.21
CA ASP A 126 -14.10 -14.73 -1.39
C ASP A 126 -14.44 -13.33 -1.93
N ILE A 127 -13.76 -12.29 -1.45
CA ILE A 127 -13.91 -10.92 -1.98
C ILE A 127 -13.50 -10.90 -3.46
N ILE A 128 -12.35 -11.48 -3.79
CA ILE A 128 -11.81 -11.51 -5.15
C ILE A 128 -12.75 -12.26 -6.10
N ARG A 129 -13.28 -13.42 -5.72
CA ARG A 129 -14.29 -14.15 -6.50
C ARG A 129 -15.51 -13.28 -6.80
N LYS A 130 -16.01 -12.55 -5.78
CA LYS A 130 -17.16 -11.65 -5.93
C LYS A 130 -16.85 -10.49 -6.89
N MET A 131 -15.65 -9.91 -6.80
CA MET A 131 -15.21 -8.80 -7.64
C MET A 131 -15.02 -9.22 -9.11
N ASN A 132 -14.34 -10.34 -9.36
CA ASN A 132 -14.02 -10.80 -10.71
C ASN A 132 -15.17 -11.56 -11.39
N LYS A 133 -16.21 -11.95 -10.65
CA LYS A 133 -17.32 -12.77 -11.16
C LYS A 133 -16.85 -14.10 -11.79
N GLN A 134 -15.67 -14.57 -11.41
CA GLN A 134 -15.08 -15.83 -11.86
C GLN A 134 -14.45 -16.53 -10.66
N PRO A 135 -14.55 -17.87 -10.59
CA PRO A 135 -13.81 -18.67 -9.61
C PRO A 135 -12.31 -18.68 -9.95
N PHE A 136 -11.47 -19.04 -8.99
CA PHE A 136 -10.08 -19.35 -9.28
C PHE A 136 -10.00 -20.64 -10.11
N VAL A 137 -8.95 -20.79 -10.92
CA VAL A 137 -8.74 -22.01 -11.75
C VAL A 137 -8.76 -23.29 -10.91
N TRP A 138 -8.27 -23.21 -9.68
CA TRP A 138 -8.20 -24.34 -8.74
C TRP A 138 -9.47 -24.64 -7.98
N ASP A 139 -10.51 -23.79 -8.05
CA ASP A 139 -11.78 -24.09 -7.41
C ASP A 139 -12.43 -25.36 -8.02
N GLU A 140 -12.01 -25.77 -9.22
CA GLU A 140 -12.43 -27.01 -9.89
C GLU A 140 -11.49 -28.21 -9.65
N ALA A 141 -10.38 -27.99 -8.92
CA ALA A 141 -9.36 -29.02 -8.73
C ALA A 141 -9.69 -29.99 -7.57
N PRO A 142 -9.20 -31.24 -7.63
CA PRO A 142 -9.37 -32.20 -6.54
C PRO A 142 -8.77 -31.70 -5.21
N ALA A 143 -9.48 -31.88 -4.09
CA ALA A 143 -9.05 -31.42 -2.76
C ALA A 143 -7.72 -32.01 -2.24
N ASN A 144 -7.17 -33.01 -2.93
CA ASN A 144 -5.87 -33.62 -2.64
C ASN A 144 -4.72 -33.05 -3.48
N GLU A 145 -5.00 -32.14 -4.40
CA GLU A 145 -4.00 -31.46 -5.21
C GLU A 145 -3.61 -30.15 -4.52
N ARG A 146 -2.36 -30.09 -4.03
CA ARG A 146 -1.83 -28.87 -3.42
C ARG A 146 -1.38 -27.97 -4.58
N HIS A 147 -2.10 -26.88 -4.81
CA HIS A 147 -1.70 -25.89 -5.81
C HIS A 147 -0.70 -24.91 -5.17
N GLU A 148 0.47 -24.82 -5.77
CA GLU A 148 1.43 -23.77 -5.46
C GLU A 148 1.16 -22.59 -6.40
N LEU A 149 0.97 -21.41 -5.83
CA LEU A 149 0.76 -20.19 -6.61
C LEU A 149 2.09 -19.80 -7.26
N GLU A 150 2.06 -19.56 -8.56
CA GLU A 150 3.23 -19.24 -9.36
C GLU A 150 2.93 -18.09 -10.32
N ILE A 151 3.95 -17.28 -10.58
CA ILE A 151 3.90 -16.24 -11.60
C ILE A 151 4.15 -16.87 -12.98
N ILE A 152 3.18 -16.75 -13.87
CA ILE A 152 3.29 -17.19 -15.26
C ILE A 152 3.98 -16.13 -16.11
N GLU A 153 3.57 -14.87 -15.95
CA GLU A 153 4.01 -13.77 -16.81
C GLU A 153 4.06 -12.46 -16.03
N ILE A 154 5.06 -11.63 -16.36
CA ILE A 154 5.16 -10.24 -15.90
C ILE A 154 5.25 -9.36 -17.14
N GLU A 155 4.22 -8.56 -17.38
CA GLU A 155 4.22 -7.55 -18.42
C GLU A 155 4.71 -6.22 -17.87
N TYR A 156 5.69 -5.64 -18.57
CA TYR A 156 6.29 -4.36 -18.24
C TYR A 156 5.68 -3.25 -19.11
N PRO A 157 5.67 -1.98 -18.66
CA PRO A 157 5.13 -0.92 -19.47
C PRO A 157 5.99 -0.69 -20.73
N PRO A 158 5.42 -0.21 -21.85
CA PRO A 158 6.16 -0.06 -23.11
C PRO A 158 7.43 0.80 -23.02
N ASN A 159 7.43 1.77 -22.12
CA ASN A 159 8.56 2.69 -21.87
C ASN A 159 9.51 2.17 -20.77
N TYR A 160 9.41 0.90 -20.35
CA TYR A 160 10.22 0.38 -19.24
C TYR A 160 11.71 0.64 -19.42
N GLU A 161 12.25 0.50 -20.63
CA GLU A 161 13.69 0.70 -20.89
C GLU A 161 14.14 2.16 -20.69
N ASP A 162 13.21 3.13 -20.77
CA ASP A 162 13.50 4.56 -20.63
C ASP A 162 13.32 5.09 -19.19
N VAL A 163 12.72 4.30 -18.31
CA VAL A 163 12.45 4.71 -16.92
C VAL A 163 13.75 4.75 -16.10
N ASN A 164 13.94 5.81 -15.31
CA ASN A 164 15.04 5.87 -14.34
C ASN A 164 14.93 4.72 -13.34
N LYS A 165 15.95 3.87 -13.30
CA LYS A 165 15.95 2.64 -12.50
C LYS A 165 16.14 2.88 -11.01
N ASP A 166 16.66 4.04 -10.62
CA ASP A 166 17.03 4.31 -9.24
C ASP A 166 16.02 5.19 -8.49
N GLU A 167 15.15 5.92 -9.20
CA GLU A 167 14.11 6.82 -8.65
C GLU A 167 12.73 6.65 -9.31
N GLY A 168 12.51 5.54 -10.01
CA GLY A 168 11.33 5.34 -10.84
C GLY A 168 10.13 4.71 -10.10
N CYS A 169 8.98 4.84 -10.76
CA CYS A 169 7.72 4.18 -10.44
C CYS A 169 7.13 3.62 -11.74
N ILE A 170 6.78 2.33 -11.76
CA ILE A 170 6.20 1.66 -12.92
C ILE A 170 5.03 0.76 -12.52
N PRO A 171 3.94 0.71 -13.31
CA PRO A 171 2.96 -0.34 -13.18
C PRO A 171 3.46 -1.61 -13.89
N VAL A 172 3.29 -2.77 -13.27
CA VAL A 172 3.46 -4.08 -13.91
C VAL A 172 2.16 -4.86 -13.88
N VAL A 173 1.97 -5.73 -14.86
CA VAL A 173 0.84 -6.67 -14.90
C VAL A 173 1.39 -8.06 -14.64
N VAL A 174 0.88 -8.73 -13.62
CA VAL A 174 1.34 -10.05 -13.19
C VAL A 174 0.22 -11.05 -13.41
N LYS A 175 0.47 -12.07 -14.23
CA LYS A 175 -0.45 -13.19 -14.42
C LYS A 175 0.03 -14.36 -13.60
N ALA A 176 -0.84 -14.91 -12.77
CA ALA A 176 -0.55 -16.10 -11.98
C ALA A 176 -1.35 -17.30 -12.48
N ASN A 177 -0.93 -18.49 -12.07
CA ASN A 177 -1.55 -19.77 -12.43
C ASN A 177 -2.92 -20.02 -11.78
N ASP A 178 -3.39 -19.12 -10.91
CA ASP A 178 -4.75 -19.07 -10.39
C ASP A 178 -5.79 -18.54 -11.39
N GLY A 179 -5.34 -18.12 -12.58
CA GLY A 179 -6.16 -17.50 -13.62
C GLY A 179 -6.37 -16.01 -13.43
N MET A 180 -5.72 -15.41 -12.42
CA MET A 180 -5.84 -14.00 -12.10
C MET A 180 -4.80 -13.14 -12.79
N THR A 181 -5.16 -11.87 -12.94
CA THR A 181 -4.26 -10.81 -13.37
C THR A 181 -4.22 -9.73 -12.28
N TYR A 182 -3.02 -9.49 -11.77
CA TYR A 182 -2.72 -8.52 -10.73
C TYR A 182 -2.02 -7.31 -11.35
N HIS A 183 -2.55 -6.12 -11.12
CA HIS A 183 -1.86 -4.88 -11.45
C HIS A 183 -1.06 -4.46 -10.22
N ILE A 184 0.23 -4.14 -10.35
CA ILE A 184 1.07 -3.80 -9.20
C ILE A 184 1.93 -2.60 -9.54
N THR A 185 1.87 -1.56 -8.70
CA THR A 185 2.79 -0.43 -8.78
C THR A 185 4.10 -0.79 -8.08
N VAL A 186 5.18 -0.77 -8.84
CA VAL A 186 6.54 -1.05 -8.36
C VAL A 186 7.36 0.24 -8.36
N ILE A 187 8.02 0.51 -7.24
CA ILE A 187 8.80 1.74 -7.03
C ILE A 187 10.20 1.42 -6.52
N THR A 188 11.12 2.38 -6.66
CA THR A 188 12.25 2.49 -5.74
C THR A 188 11.92 3.41 -4.57
N PRO A 189 12.55 3.27 -3.39
CA PRO A 189 12.35 4.21 -2.30
C PRO A 189 12.61 5.68 -2.69
N ASN A 190 13.63 5.97 -3.53
CA ASN A 190 13.91 7.34 -3.96
C ASN A 190 12.78 8.00 -4.75
N TYR A 191 11.90 7.24 -5.41
CA TYR A 191 10.71 7.79 -6.05
C TYR A 191 9.91 8.68 -5.08
N TYR A 192 9.81 8.29 -3.81
CA TYR A 192 9.09 9.08 -2.81
C TYR A 192 9.74 10.44 -2.58
N TYR A 193 11.07 10.53 -2.55
CA TYR A 193 11.76 11.83 -2.45
C TYR A 193 11.51 12.70 -3.68
N CYS A 194 11.59 12.13 -4.89
CA CYS A 194 11.31 12.85 -6.12
C CYS A 194 9.87 13.39 -6.11
N TYR A 195 8.89 12.56 -5.76
CA TYR A 195 7.49 12.96 -5.67
C TYR A 195 7.29 14.11 -4.66
N MET A 196 7.79 13.95 -3.43
CA MET A 196 7.67 14.97 -2.39
C MET A 196 8.31 16.30 -2.81
N GLN A 197 9.48 16.24 -3.47
CA GLN A 197 10.17 17.42 -3.98
C GLN A 197 9.41 18.11 -5.13
N GLU A 198 8.92 17.35 -6.11
CA GLU A 198 8.18 17.87 -7.27
C GLU A 198 6.88 18.56 -6.86
N HIS A 199 6.23 18.05 -5.82
CA HIS A 199 4.97 18.56 -5.31
C HIS A 199 5.11 19.56 -4.16
N GLY A 200 6.33 19.75 -3.62
CA GLY A 200 6.58 20.67 -2.51
C GLY A 200 5.88 20.26 -1.21
N ILE A 201 5.77 18.96 -0.95
CA ILE A 201 5.11 18.37 0.22
C ILE A 201 6.10 17.49 1.02
N GLY A 202 5.85 17.30 2.31
CA GLY A 202 6.72 16.53 3.21
C GLY A 202 6.29 15.07 3.43
N TYR A 203 5.27 14.60 2.72
CA TYR A 203 4.70 13.26 2.87
C TYR A 203 4.15 12.74 1.54
N ILE A 204 3.91 11.43 1.45
CA ILE A 204 3.22 10.81 0.32
C ILE A 204 1.73 10.72 0.64
N PRO A 205 0.85 11.31 -0.21
CA PRO A 205 -0.59 11.21 -0.04
C PRO A 205 -1.08 9.78 0.07
N ALA A 206 -2.23 9.59 0.71
CA ALA A 206 -2.83 8.28 0.90
C ALA A 206 -3.03 7.57 -0.45
N SER A 207 -2.43 6.39 -0.57
CA SER A 207 -2.40 5.62 -1.81
C SER A 207 -2.46 4.13 -1.53
N PRO A 208 -2.85 3.30 -2.52
CA PRO A 208 -2.63 1.87 -2.46
C PRO A 208 -1.16 1.54 -2.13
N PRO A 209 -0.88 0.39 -1.49
CA PRO A 209 0.48 -0.01 -1.19
C PRO A 209 1.29 -0.19 -2.48
N HIS A 210 2.58 0.16 -2.41
CA HIS A 210 3.53 -0.05 -3.50
C HIS A 210 4.48 -1.21 -3.19
N LEU A 211 4.83 -1.99 -4.22
CA LEU A 211 5.92 -2.96 -4.14
C LEU A 211 7.25 -2.21 -4.24
N LYS A 212 8.10 -2.34 -3.21
CA LYS A 212 9.37 -1.59 -3.13
C LYS A 212 10.55 -2.48 -3.50
N VAL A 213 11.31 -2.06 -4.52
CA VAL A 213 12.55 -2.71 -4.95
C VAL A 213 13.73 -1.74 -4.87
N ARG A 214 14.94 -2.27 -4.70
CA ARG A 214 16.16 -1.44 -4.61
C ARG A 214 16.37 -0.60 -5.87
N SER A 215 16.13 -1.22 -7.02
CA SER A 215 16.24 -0.63 -8.35
C SER A 215 15.25 -1.36 -9.28
N LEU A 216 14.70 -0.68 -10.29
CA LEU A 216 13.69 -1.22 -11.20
C LEU A 216 14.27 -2.19 -12.25
N THR A 217 15.07 -3.17 -11.80
CA THR A 217 15.57 -4.25 -12.66
C THR A 217 14.54 -5.38 -12.72
N LYS A 218 14.43 -6.07 -13.86
CA LYS A 218 13.51 -7.22 -14.02
C LYS A 218 13.80 -8.32 -12.99
N GLU A 219 15.06 -8.48 -12.58
CA GLU A 219 15.49 -9.44 -11.56
C GLU A 219 14.93 -9.08 -10.17
N TYR A 220 15.12 -7.83 -9.72
CA TYR A 220 14.66 -7.42 -8.39
C TYR A 220 13.14 -7.36 -8.31
N ILE A 221 12.48 -6.94 -9.40
CA ILE A 221 11.02 -6.97 -9.52
C ILE A 221 10.52 -8.41 -9.40
N ARG A 222 11.16 -9.37 -10.07
CA ARG A 222 10.79 -10.78 -9.96
C ARG A 222 10.98 -11.32 -8.54
N GLN A 223 12.14 -11.07 -7.92
CA GLN A 223 12.40 -11.49 -6.52
C GLN A 223 11.32 -10.97 -5.57
N ALA A 224 10.94 -9.70 -5.71
CA ALA A 224 9.91 -9.09 -4.87
C ALA A 224 8.51 -9.68 -5.11
N LEU A 225 8.17 -9.98 -6.36
CA LEU A 225 6.90 -10.61 -6.71
C LEU A 225 6.83 -12.07 -6.27
N GLU A 226 7.93 -12.81 -6.38
CA GLU A 226 8.03 -14.19 -5.87
C GLU A 226 7.84 -14.23 -4.35
N ALA A 227 8.40 -13.27 -3.62
CA ALA A 227 8.14 -13.12 -2.19
C ALA A 227 6.66 -12.81 -1.88
N CYS A 228 5.92 -12.22 -2.82
CA CYS A 228 4.48 -12.00 -2.66
C CYS A 228 3.64 -13.27 -2.85
N LEU A 229 4.22 -14.38 -3.34
CA LEU A 229 3.57 -15.69 -3.45
C LEU A 229 3.52 -16.45 -2.12
N GLU A 230 4.33 -16.05 -1.14
CA GLU A 230 4.27 -16.59 0.22
C GLU A 230 2.86 -16.47 0.81
N ASP A 231 2.54 -17.37 1.74
CA ASP A 231 1.22 -17.45 2.38
C ASP A 231 0.04 -17.46 1.39
N ASP A 232 0.16 -18.30 0.35
CA ASP A 232 -0.86 -18.48 -0.70
C ASP A 232 -1.18 -17.17 -1.45
N GLY A 233 -0.15 -16.35 -1.69
CA GLY A 233 -0.30 -15.10 -2.42
C GLY A 233 -0.99 -13.99 -1.64
N TYR A 234 -0.95 -14.03 -0.30
CA TYR A 234 -1.61 -13.03 0.56
C TYR A 234 -1.30 -11.61 0.10
N ALA A 235 -0.02 -11.30 -0.14
CA ALA A 235 0.41 -9.98 -0.56
C ALA A 235 -0.17 -9.59 -1.93
N LEU A 236 -0.11 -10.48 -2.94
CA LEU A 236 -0.69 -10.23 -4.27
C LEU A 236 -2.18 -9.92 -4.20
N LYS A 237 -2.91 -10.72 -3.43
CA LYS A 237 -4.36 -10.58 -3.23
C LYS A 237 -4.70 -9.31 -2.45
N PHE A 238 -3.88 -8.94 -1.47
CA PHE A 238 -4.02 -7.66 -0.77
C PHE A 238 -3.80 -6.48 -1.71
N TYR A 239 -2.74 -6.49 -2.54
CA TYR A 239 -2.51 -5.46 -3.56
C TYR A 239 -3.70 -5.33 -4.51
N PHE A 240 -4.35 -6.44 -4.87
CA PHE A 240 -5.54 -6.44 -5.73
C PHE A 240 -6.74 -5.75 -5.07
N ILE A 241 -7.01 -6.07 -3.80
CA ILE A 241 -8.17 -5.53 -3.07
C ILE A 241 -7.96 -4.05 -2.71
N ALA A 242 -6.71 -3.64 -2.50
CA ALA A 242 -6.35 -2.29 -2.09
C ALA A 242 -6.42 -1.22 -3.21
N GLN A 243 -6.69 -1.62 -4.46
CA GLN A 243 -6.76 -0.75 -5.66
C GLN A 243 -8.20 -0.36 -6.00
#